data_AF-A0A949PJ38-F1
#
_entry.id   AF-A0A949PJ38-F1
#
_cell.length_a   1.000
_cell.length_b   1.000
_cell.length_c   1.000
_cell.angle_alpha   90.00
_cell.angle_beta   90.00
_cell.angle_gamma   90.00
#
_symmetry.space_group_name_H-M   'P 1'
#
loop_
_entity.id
_entity.type
_entity.pdbx_description
1 polymer ?
#
loop_
_entity_poly.entity_id
_entity_poly.type
_entity_poly.pdbx_seq_one_letter_code
_entity_poly.pdbx_strand_id
1 'polypeptide(L)'
;MLSKKSVIAGLAALSFFFAAPAAWAQGDLVFMHNASPYFVWSDLEQCIDDLKNVSNGCDSFTYRSFCGTWMFSSTGTSNVAKLRLNRGDKVKLFHNNGTNNVYCTVQP
;
A
#
# COMPACT_ATOMS: atom_id res chain seq x y z
N MET A 1 4.15 31.72 -52.63
CA MET A 1 5.17 32.14 -51.65
C MET A 1 4.46 32.80 -50.46
N LEU A 2 4.67 32.28 -49.25
CA LEU A 2 4.08 32.74 -47.97
C LEU A 2 4.67 34.09 -47.51
N SER A 3 3.86 34.93 -46.84
CA SER A 3 4.32 35.86 -45.76
C SER A 3 3.11 36.41 -44.98
N LYS A 4 2.84 35.93 -43.74
CA LYS A 4 3.22 36.44 -42.40
C LYS A 4 2.42 37.65 -41.86
N LYS A 5 1.80 37.44 -40.68
CA LYS A 5 1.60 38.35 -39.52
C LYS A 5 0.57 37.66 -38.58
N SER A 6 0.96 36.76 -37.67
CA SER A 6 1.55 36.95 -36.33
C SER A 6 0.71 37.78 -35.34
N VAL A 7 0.53 37.15 -34.16
CA VAL A 7 0.28 37.69 -32.81
C VAL A 7 -1.16 37.73 -32.29
N ILE A 8 -1.49 36.75 -31.42
CA ILE A 8 -2.21 36.91 -30.14
C ILE A 8 -1.58 35.86 -29.19
N ALA A 9 -0.62 36.21 -28.32
CA ALA A 9 -0.82 36.51 -26.90
C ALA A 9 -1.74 35.48 -26.21
N GLY A 10 -1.25 34.48 -25.48
CA GLY A 10 -0.64 34.67 -24.17
C GLY A 10 -1.51 33.98 -23.12
N LEU A 11 -0.86 33.22 -22.24
CA LEU A 11 -1.20 32.93 -20.83
C LEU A 11 -0.63 31.56 -20.47
N ALA A 12 0.38 31.62 -19.62
CA ALA A 12 0.87 30.50 -18.86
C ALA A 12 -0.28 29.86 -18.07
N ALA A 13 -0.35 28.54 -18.10
CA ALA A 13 -0.75 27.78 -16.93
C ALA A 13 0.08 26.51 -16.95
N LEU A 14 1.13 26.51 -16.14
CA LEU A 14 1.68 25.30 -15.53
C LEU A 14 0.52 24.62 -14.81
N SER A 15 -0.24 23.79 -15.52
CA SER A 15 -1.07 22.79 -14.87
C SER A 15 -0.11 21.75 -14.31
N PHE A 16 0.39 22.05 -13.11
CA PHE A 16 0.77 21.02 -12.15
C PHE A 16 -0.39 20.03 -12.14
N PHE A 17 -0.19 18.89 -12.81
CA PHE A 17 -0.97 17.71 -12.51
C PHE A 17 -0.65 17.42 -11.05
N PHE A 18 -1.51 17.90 -10.16
CA PHE A 18 -1.63 17.32 -8.84
C PHE A 18 -1.98 15.86 -9.10
N ALA A 19 -0.97 15.00 -9.07
CA ALA A 19 -1.18 13.60 -8.79
C ALA A 19 -1.82 13.57 -7.41
N ALA A 20 -3.16 13.57 -7.38
CA ALA A 20 -3.87 13.17 -6.18
C ALA A 20 -3.26 11.82 -5.79
N PRO A 21 -2.74 11.65 -4.56
CA PRO A 21 -2.43 10.31 -4.12
C PRO A 21 -3.77 9.58 -4.17
N ALA A 22 -3.85 8.57 -5.05
CA ALA A 22 -4.98 7.65 -5.01
C ALA A 22 -5.09 7.21 -3.56
N ALA A 23 -6.21 7.48 -2.91
CA ALA A 23 -6.52 6.85 -1.64
C ALA A 23 -6.52 5.34 -1.93
N TRP A 24 -5.48 4.64 -1.46
CA TRP A 24 -5.33 3.21 -1.63
C TRP A 24 -6.41 2.57 -0.77
N ALA A 25 -7.55 2.24 -1.39
CA ALA A 25 -8.79 1.88 -0.70
C ALA A 25 -8.81 0.49 -0.04
N GLN A 26 -7.63 -0.08 0.26
CA GLN A 26 -7.50 -1.40 0.90
C GLN A 26 -6.30 -1.39 1.86
N GLY A 27 -6.51 -1.83 3.10
CA GLY A 27 -5.49 -1.98 4.14
C GLY A 27 -5.01 -0.65 4.74
N ASP A 28 -4.93 -0.56 6.07
CA ASP A 28 -4.35 0.60 6.77
C ASP A 28 -2.82 0.51 6.90
N LEU A 29 -2.27 -0.69 6.68
CA LEU A 29 -0.86 -1.00 6.68
C LEU A 29 -0.45 -1.73 5.40
N VAL A 30 0.82 -1.61 5.02
CA VAL A 30 1.41 -2.37 3.89
C VAL A 30 2.80 -2.86 4.24
N PHE A 31 3.23 -3.98 3.65
CA PHE A 31 4.66 -4.25 3.47
C PHE A 31 5.01 -4.38 1.98
N MET A 32 6.22 -3.97 1.64
CA MET A 32 6.71 -4.02 0.26
C MET A 32 7.48 -5.32 0.00
N HIS A 33 7.13 -6.02 -1.07
CA HIS A 33 7.92 -7.14 -1.60
C HIS A 33 8.00 -7.03 -3.12
N ASN A 34 9.22 -7.11 -3.67
CA ASN A 34 9.50 -6.97 -5.10
C ASN A 34 8.85 -5.73 -5.75
N ALA A 35 8.98 -4.57 -5.09
CA ALA A 35 8.37 -3.30 -5.50
C ALA A 35 6.82 -3.29 -5.55
N SER A 36 6.16 -4.33 -5.03
CA SER A 36 4.70 -4.41 -4.92
C SER A 36 4.24 -4.24 -3.48
N PRO A 37 3.14 -3.49 -3.23
CA PRO A 37 2.53 -3.39 -1.92
C PRO A 37 1.70 -4.64 -1.61
N TYR A 38 1.78 -5.08 -0.36
CA TYR A 38 0.96 -6.15 0.20
C TYR A 38 0.17 -5.59 1.38
N PHE A 39 -1.15 -5.54 1.25
CA PHE A 39 -2.06 -4.91 2.21
C PHE A 39 -2.26 -5.74 3.47
N VAL A 40 -2.28 -5.03 4.60
CA VAL A 40 -2.45 -5.54 5.96
C VAL A 40 -3.43 -4.61 6.68
N TRP A 41 -4.23 -5.19 7.57
CA TRP A 41 -5.25 -4.50 8.36
C TRP A 41 -4.95 -4.64 9.84
N SER A 42 -5.05 -3.56 10.61
CA SER A 42 -5.08 -3.63 12.08
C SER A 42 -6.47 -3.96 12.64
N ASP A 43 -7.51 -3.76 11.84
CA ASP A 43 -8.90 -4.02 12.20
C ASP A 43 -9.47 -5.23 11.43
N LEU A 44 -10.08 -6.17 12.15
CA LEU A 44 -10.62 -7.40 11.56
C LEU A 44 -11.88 -7.14 10.73
N GLU A 45 -12.77 -6.26 11.20
CA GLU A 45 -14.04 -5.99 10.52
C GLU A 45 -13.80 -5.33 9.17
N GLN A 46 -12.89 -4.34 9.13
CA GLN A 46 -12.47 -3.70 7.89
C GLN A 46 -11.83 -4.68 6.92
N CYS A 47 -10.99 -5.59 7.42
CA CYS A 47 -10.37 -6.62 6.59
C CYS A 47 -11.40 -7.57 5.98
N ILE A 48 -12.40 -7.99 6.76
CA ILE A 48 -13.51 -8.82 6.28
C ILE A 48 -14.33 -8.07 5.22
N ASP A 49 -14.66 -6.79 5.44
CA ASP A 49 -15.44 -6.00 4.48
C ASP A 49 -14.66 -5.76 3.17
N ASP A 50 -13.38 -5.42 3.25
CA ASP A 50 -12.52 -5.17 2.09
C ASP A 50 -12.27 -6.44 1.26
N LEU A 51 -12.24 -7.61 1.91
CA LEU A 51 -11.96 -8.92 1.28
C LEU A 51 -13.20 -9.79 1.10
N LYS A 52 -14.42 -9.27 1.32
CA LYS A 52 -15.68 -10.04 1.26
C LYS A 52 -15.94 -10.79 -0.05
N ASN A 53 -15.35 -10.31 -1.15
CA ASN A 53 -15.50 -10.91 -2.48
C ASN A 53 -14.28 -11.77 -2.91
N VAL A 54 -13.29 -11.95 -2.03
CA VAL A 54 -12.05 -12.68 -2.32
C VAL A 54 -12.14 -14.10 -1.75
N SER A 55 -11.82 -15.10 -2.56
CA SER A 55 -11.72 -16.49 -2.10
C SER A 55 -10.56 -16.63 -1.11
N ASN A 56 -10.81 -17.26 0.05
CA ASN A 56 -9.91 -17.28 1.21
C ASN A 56 -9.62 -15.87 1.78
N GLY A 57 -10.68 -15.09 1.97
CA GLY A 57 -10.72 -13.65 2.30
C GLY A 57 -9.76 -13.16 3.38
N CYS A 58 -10.28 -12.76 4.55
CA CYS A 58 -9.48 -12.20 5.63
C CYS A 58 -9.00 -13.30 6.61
N ASP A 59 -7.71 -13.29 6.95
CA ASP A 59 -7.07 -14.24 7.86
C ASP A 59 -6.03 -13.52 8.74
N SER A 60 -5.57 -14.20 9.80
CA SER A 60 -4.52 -13.68 10.67
C SER A 60 -3.20 -13.51 9.92
N PHE A 61 -2.65 -12.30 9.94
CA PHE A 61 -1.38 -12.00 9.32
C PHE A 61 -0.26 -12.70 10.08
N THR A 62 0.46 -13.61 9.43
CA THR A 62 1.59 -14.38 9.94
C THR A 62 1.34 -15.27 11.19
N TYR A 63 0.13 -15.26 11.77
CA TYR A 63 -0.21 -15.90 13.06
C TYR A 63 0.74 -15.51 14.22
N ARG A 64 1.28 -14.28 14.19
CA ARG A 64 2.06 -13.66 15.29
C ARG A 64 1.67 -12.19 15.42
N SER A 65 1.87 -11.62 16.61
CA SER A 65 1.69 -10.18 16.80
C SER A 65 2.84 -9.39 16.18
N PHE A 66 2.52 -8.23 15.61
CA PHE A 66 3.46 -7.26 15.09
C PHE A 66 3.42 -6.03 16.00
N CYS A 67 4.52 -5.78 16.72
CA CYS A 67 4.61 -4.69 17.71
C CYS A 67 3.47 -4.71 18.75
N GLY A 68 3.14 -5.89 19.27
CA GLY A 68 2.10 -6.06 20.29
C GLY A 68 0.67 -6.08 19.75
N THR A 69 0.47 -5.90 18.44
CA THR A 69 -0.85 -5.84 17.82
C THR A 69 -1.05 -7.03 16.88
N TRP A 70 -2.23 -7.65 16.92
CA TRP A 70 -2.65 -8.64 15.94
C TRP A 70 -3.08 -7.95 14.66
N MET A 71 -2.64 -8.50 13.52
CA MET A 71 -2.91 -7.93 12.21
C MET A 71 -3.57 -8.97 11.32
N PHE A 72 -4.20 -8.52 10.25
CA PHE A 72 -4.99 -9.34 9.35
C PHE A 72 -4.59 -9.07 7.90
N SER A 73 -4.74 -10.06 7.03
CA SER A 73 -4.49 -9.95 5.60
C SER A 73 -5.15 -11.09 4.84
N SER A 74 -5.05 -11.09 3.51
CA SER A 74 -5.30 -12.31 2.75
C SER A 74 -4.28 -13.40 3.10
N THR A 75 -4.66 -14.66 2.93
CA THR A 75 -3.75 -15.80 3.14
C THR A 75 -2.50 -15.70 2.24
N GLY A 76 -2.64 -15.23 1.00
CA GLY A 76 -1.53 -15.03 0.07
C GLY A 76 -0.52 -14.01 0.59
N THR A 77 -0.99 -12.86 1.08
CA THR A 77 -0.16 -11.83 1.70
C THR A 77 0.56 -12.35 2.94
N SER A 78 -0.16 -13.06 3.82
CA SER A 78 0.37 -13.68 5.03
C SER A 78 1.51 -14.66 4.71
N ASN A 79 1.34 -15.48 3.67
CA ASN A 79 2.34 -16.46 3.25
C ASN A 79 3.62 -15.81 2.71
N VAL A 80 3.52 -14.72 1.95
CA VAL A 80 4.71 -13.97 1.48
C VAL A 80 5.50 -13.41 2.66
N ALA A 81 4.84 -12.83 3.66
CA ALA A 81 5.51 -12.32 4.85
C ALA A 81 6.17 -13.44 5.67
N LYS A 82 5.49 -14.58 5.88
CA LYS A 82 6.06 -15.76 6.56
C LYS A 82 7.31 -16.26 5.85
N LEU A 83 7.28 -16.37 4.52
CA LEU A 83 8.43 -16.82 3.73
C LEU A 83 9.64 -15.90 3.91
N ARG A 84 9.43 -14.59 3.99
CA ARG A 84 10.51 -13.63 4.24
C ARG A 84 11.10 -13.80 5.63
N LEU A 85 10.26 -13.85 6.67
CA LEU A 85 10.72 -14.08 8.05
C LEU A 85 11.51 -15.39 8.16
N ASN A 86 11.00 -16.48 7.57
CA ASN A 86 11.69 -17.78 7.59
C ASN A 86 13.04 -17.78 6.87
N ARG A 87 13.28 -16.82 5.95
CA ARG A 87 14.57 -16.65 5.26
C ARG A 87 15.56 -15.78 6.03
N GLY A 88 15.18 -15.26 7.19
CA GLY A 88 16.01 -14.32 7.94
C GLY A 88 15.70 -12.84 7.65
N ASP A 89 14.77 -12.54 6.75
CA ASP A 89 14.49 -11.17 6.34
C ASP A 89 13.65 -10.44 7.39
N LYS A 90 13.87 -9.12 7.47
CA LYS A 90 13.01 -8.23 8.25
C LYS A 90 11.75 -7.90 7.46
N VAL A 91 10.59 -7.96 8.10
CA VAL A 91 9.33 -7.45 7.55
C VAL A 91 9.05 -6.08 8.17
N LYS A 92 8.94 -5.06 7.31
CA LYS A 92 8.59 -3.69 7.70
C LYS A 92 7.15 -3.43 7.29
N LEU A 93 6.31 -3.04 8.24
CA LEU A 93 4.97 -2.52 8.00
C LEU A 93 5.02 -0.99 7.94
N PHE A 94 4.37 -0.42 6.96
CA PHE A 94 4.25 1.01 6.73
C PHE A 94 2.78 1.41 6.80
N HIS A 95 2.50 2.63 7.25
CA HIS A 95 1.15 3.19 7.13
C HIS A 95 0.78 3.41 5.67
N ASN A 96 -0.42 2.94 5.28
CA ASN A 96 -0.95 3.09 3.93
C ASN A 96 -1.65 4.46 3.73
N ASN A 97 -0.97 5.54 4.12
CA ASN A 97 -1.50 6.91 4.07
C ASN A 97 -0.61 7.85 3.25
N GLY A 98 0.28 7.29 2.42
CA GLY A 98 1.20 8.05 1.56
C GLY A 98 2.38 8.69 2.29
N THR A 99 2.53 8.50 3.60
CA THR A 99 3.60 9.13 4.39
C THR A 99 4.91 8.33 4.45
N ASN A 100 4.93 7.10 3.94
CA ASN A 100 6.06 6.15 4.04
C ASN A 100 6.54 5.89 5.48
N ASN A 101 5.72 6.21 6.48
CA ASN A 101 6.06 6.01 7.89
C ASN A 101 6.06 4.52 8.24
N VAL A 102 7.17 4.03 8.79
CA VAL A 102 7.26 2.67 9.32
C VAL A 102 6.45 2.60 10.61
N TYR A 103 5.42 1.75 10.62
CA TYR A 103 4.65 1.41 11.82
C TYR A 103 5.44 0.45 12.70
N CYS A 104 5.94 -0.65 12.11
CA CYS A 104 6.60 -1.71 12.86
C CYS A 104 7.64 -2.42 11.99
N THR A 105 8.75 -2.84 12.59
CA THR A 105 9.70 -3.76 11.94
C THR A 105 9.86 -5.00 12.79
N VAL A 106 9.67 -6.14 12.16
CA VAL A 106 9.73 -7.44 12.82
C VAL A 106 10.85 -8.27 12.20
N GLN A 107 11.65 -8.89 13.06
CA GLN A 107 12.71 -9.82 12.71
C GLN A 107 12.21 -11.26 12.95
N PRO A 108 12.82 -12.25 12.27
CA PRO A 108 12.47 -13.67 12.40
C PRO A 108 12.22 -14.07 13.84
#